data_AF-A0A5M3MJB7-F1
#
_entry.id   AF-A0A5M3MJB7-F1
#
_cell.length_a   1.000
_cell.length_b   1.000
_cell.length_c   1.000
_cell.angle_alpha   90.00
_cell.angle_beta   90.00
_cell.angle_gamma   90.00
#
_symmetry.space_group_name_H-M   'P 1'
#
loop_
_entity.id
_entity.type
_entity.pdbx_description
1 polymer ?
#
loop_
_entity_poly.entity_id
_entity_poly.type
_entity_poly.pdbx_seq_one_letter_code
_entity_poly.pdbx_strand_id
1 'polypeptide(L)' 'VDTCPCVGAAQRLLRAGLFPCAPSSPTLAVDLCVLQFIEMLALHTAPNVSAQTDTLEAYLYGMGYKL' A
#
# COMPACT_ATOMS: atom_id res chain seq x y z
N VAL A 1 22.93 -1.80 11.34
CA VAL A 1 21.94 -2.11 10.29
C VAL A 1 22.73 -2.66 9.13
N ASP A 2 22.74 -3.98 8.95
CA ASP A 2 23.34 -4.60 7.77
C ASP A 2 22.42 -4.41 6.57
N THR A 3 23.00 -4.06 5.44
CA THR A 3 22.21 -3.50 4.35
C THR A 3 22.61 -4.11 3.03
N CYS A 4 21.66 -4.74 2.35
CA CYS A 4 21.90 -5.21 1.00
C CYS A 4 22.02 -3.99 0.06
N PRO A 5 23.09 -3.88 -0.74
CA PRO A 5 23.20 -2.86 -1.78
C PRO A 5 22.15 -3.05 -2.88
N CYS A 6 21.51 -4.21 -2.94
CA CYS A 6 20.45 -4.55 -3.87
C CYS A 6 19.11 -3.83 -3.62
N VAL A 7 18.91 -3.24 -2.43
CA VAL A 7 17.66 -2.58 -2.06
C VAL A 7 17.89 -1.08 -1.98
N GLY A 8 17.19 -0.33 -2.84
CA GLY A 8 17.28 1.13 -2.88
C GLY A 8 16.92 1.77 -1.54
N ALA A 9 17.52 2.94 -1.25
CA ALA A 9 17.32 3.65 0.02
C ALA A 9 15.83 3.90 0.33
N ALA A 10 15.05 4.31 -0.68
CA ALA A 10 13.61 4.54 -0.54
C ALA A 10 12.87 3.28 -0.06
N GLN A 11 13.09 2.13 -0.69
CA GLN A 11 12.43 0.87 -0.30
C GLN A 11 12.81 0.42 1.12
N ARG A 12 14.02 0.74 1.56
CA ARG A 12 14.49 0.44 2.92
C ARG A 12 13.83 1.32 3.98
N LEU A 13 13.65 2.60 3.67
CA LEU A 13 12.92 3.54 4.54
C LEU A 13 11.45 3.12 4.65
N LEU A 14 10.81 2.77 3.52
CA LEU A 14 9.44 2.26 3.50
C LEU A 14 9.27 0.99 4.33
N ARG A 15 10.19 0.02 4.22
CA ARG A 15 10.18 -1.20 5.06
C ARG A 15 10.38 -0.93 6.54
N ALA A 16 11.02 0.17 6.90
CA ALA A 16 11.17 0.63 8.27
C ALA A 16 9.97 1.46 8.76
N GLY A 17 8.90 1.59 7.95
CA GLY A 17 7.73 2.42 8.27
C GLY A 17 8.00 3.93 8.18
N LEU A 18 9.11 4.34 7.57
CA LEU A 18 9.49 5.73 7.41
C LEU A 18 8.96 6.26 6.07
N PHE A 19 7.87 7.00 6.13
CA PHE A 19 7.30 7.70 4.98
C PHE A 19 7.66 9.19 5.03
N PRO A 20 7.92 9.85 3.90
CA PRO A 20 8.28 11.27 3.85
C PRO A 20 7.20 12.19 4.43
N CYS A 21 5.95 11.73 4.46
CA CYS A 21 4.79 12.40 5.04
C CYS A 21 4.27 11.73 6.32
N ALA A 22 5.02 10.80 6.92
CA ALA A 22 4.64 10.25 8.22
C ALA A 22 4.77 11.32 9.31
N PRO A 23 3.81 11.41 10.26
CA PRO A 23 3.97 12.26 11.43
C PRO A 23 5.24 11.85 12.18
N SER A 24 5.91 12.85 12.78
CA SER A 24 7.17 12.65 13.53
C SER A 24 7.09 11.59 14.62
N SER A 25 5.87 11.34 15.11
CA SER A 25 5.51 10.18 15.92
C SER A 25 4.42 9.38 15.17
N PRO A 26 4.78 8.29 14.46
CA PRO A 26 3.79 7.48 13.76
C PRO A 26 2.86 6.82 14.78
N THR A 27 1.59 7.24 14.79
CA THR A 27 0.53 6.66 15.64
C THR A 27 -0.26 5.57 14.91
N LEU A 28 -0.05 5.40 13.60
CA LEU A 28 -0.73 4.42 12.77
C LEU A 28 0.27 3.72 11.85
N ALA A 29 0.36 2.39 11.96
CA ALA A 29 1.06 1.56 11.00
C ALA A 29 0.07 1.12 9.92
N VAL A 30 0.39 1.38 8.66
CA VAL A 30 -0.40 0.94 7.51
C VAL A 30 0.45 -0.03 6.71
N ASP A 31 -0.12 -1.18 6.34
CA ASP A 31 0.55 -2.17 5.52
C ASP A 31 0.76 -1.64 4.09
N LEU A 32 1.90 -1.95 3.47
CA LEU A 32 2.21 -1.50 2.11
C LEU A 32 1.21 -2.02 1.08
N CYS A 33 0.67 -3.23 1.25
CA CYS A 33 -0.40 -3.77 0.41
C CYS A 33 -1.69 -2.93 0.54
N VAL A 34 -2.00 -2.45 1.74
CA VAL A 34 -3.16 -1.56 1.94
C VAL A 34 -2.94 -0.22 1.24
N LEU A 35 -1.72 0.33 1.25
CA LEU A 35 -1.40 1.56 0.52
C LEU A 35 -1.53 1.36 -1.01
N GLN A 36 -1.07 0.24 -1.55
CA GLN A 36 -1.24 -0.09 -2.98
C GLN A 36 -2.70 -0.26 -3.38
N PHE A 37 -3.50 -0.88 -2.50
CA PHE A 37 -4.95 -0.95 -2.70
C PHE A 37 -5.60 0.44 -2.74
N ILE A 38 -5.24 1.32 -1.78
CA ILE A 38 -5.78 2.69 -1.73
C ILE A 38 -5.36 3.48 -2.97
N GLU A 39 -4.14 3.31 -3.47
CA GLU A 39 -3.71 3.93 -4.72
C GLU A 39 -4.60 3.49 -5.89
N MET A 40 -4.85 2.19 -6.03
CA MET A 40 -5.75 1.66 -7.06
C MET A 40 -7.18 2.22 -6.92
N LEU A 41 -7.69 2.28 -5.69
CA LEU A 41 -9.02 2.79 -5.38
C LEU A 41 -9.16 4.30 -5.62
N ALA A 42 -8.14 5.08 -5.27
CA ALA A 42 -8.15 6.53 -5.38
C ALA A 42 -8.00 7.00 -6.84
N LEU A 43 -7.29 6.24 -7.68
CA LEU A 43 -7.01 6.62 -9.07
C LEU A 43 -8.07 6.12 -10.06
N HIS A 44 -8.72 4.98 -9.80
CA HIS A 44 -9.52 4.29 -10.83
C HIS A 44 -10.99 4.12 -10.50
N THR A 45 -11.45 4.56 -9.33
CA THR A 45 -12.78 4.16 -8.83
C THR A 45 -13.66 5.37 -8.52
N ALA A 46 -14.83 5.43 -9.16
CA ALA A 46 -15.87 6.36 -8.75
C ALA A 46 -16.29 6.06 -7.29
N PRO A 47 -16.67 7.05 -6.48
CA PRO A 47 -17.02 6.86 -5.06
C PRO A 47 -18.41 6.23 -4.92
N ASN A 48 -18.58 5.02 -5.47
CA ASN A 48 -19.77 4.22 -5.37
C ASN A 48 -19.42 2.80 -4.93
N VAL A 49 -20.38 2.13 -4.30
CA VAL A 49 -20.15 0.83 -3.66
C VAL A 49 -19.71 -0.22 -4.66
N SER A 50 -20.32 -0.27 -5.85
CA SER A 50 -20.02 -1.29 -6.86
C SER A 50 -18.59 -1.18 -7.40
N ALA A 51 -18.16 0.02 -7.77
CA ALA A 51 -16.81 0.21 -8.28
C ALA A 51 -15.76 -0.07 -7.17
N GLN A 52 -16.07 0.27 -5.92
CA GLN A 52 -15.21 -0.06 -4.77
C GLN A 52 -15.06 -1.57 -4.55
N THR A 53 -16.16 -2.33 -4.64
CA THR A 53 -16.11 -3.79 -4.52
C THR A 53 -15.36 -4.43 -5.68
N ASP A 54 -15.58 -3.96 -6.91
CA ASP A 54 -14.88 -4.48 -8.10
C ASP A 54 -13.37 -4.24 -8.00
N THR A 55 -12.97 -3.07 -7.51
CA THR A 55 -11.55 -2.72 -7.31
C THR A 55 -10.91 -3.59 -6.22
N LEU A 56 -11.65 -3.88 -5.14
CA LEU A 56 -11.19 -4.77 -4.08
C LEU A 56 -11.03 -6.20 -4.58
N GLU A 57 -12.00 -6.72 -5.32
CA GLU A 57 -11.92 -8.06 -5.91
C GLU A 57 -10.74 -8.17 -6.88
N ALA A 58 -10.55 -7.18 -7.76
CA ALA A 58 -9.42 -7.14 -8.68
C ALA A 58 -8.07 -7.10 -7.95
N TYR A 59 -7.97 -6.30 -6.88
CA TYR A 59 -6.76 -6.22 -6.06
C TYR A 59 -6.45 -7.55 -5.37
N LEU A 60 -7.45 -8.17 -4.74
CA LEU A 60 -7.31 -9.45 -4.05
C LEU A 60 -6.98 -10.59 -5.03
N TYR A 61 -7.62 -10.59 -6.20
CA TYR A 61 -7.32 -11.54 -7.27
C TYR A 61 -5.87 -11.41 -7.77
N GLY A 62 -5.37 -10.19 -7.92
CA GLY A 62 -3.96 -9.92 -8.27
C GLY A 62 -2.96 -10.44 -7.23
N MET A 63 -3.37 -10.53 -5.97
CA MET A 63 -2.60 -11.14 -4.88
C MET A 63 -2.78 -12.68 -4.79
N GLY A 64 -3.62 -13.28 -5.63
CA GLY A 64 -3.92 -14.71 -5.63
C GLY A 64 -5.00 -15.14 -4.62
N TYR A 65 -5.70 -14.18 -4.00
CA TYR A 65 -6.85 -14.45 -3.15
C TYR A 65 -8.14 -14.47 -3.98
N LYS A 66 -9.08 -15.33 -3.60
CA LYS A 66 -10.42 -15.39 -4.21
C LYS A 66 -11.46 -15.13 -3.13
N LEU A 67 -12.33 -14.14 -3.36
CA LEU A 67 -13.50 -13.88 -2.53
C LEU A 67 -14.58 -14.93 -2.76
#